data_AF-A0A7C0Z530-F1
#
_entry.id   AF-A0A7C0Z530-F1
#
_cell.length_a   1.000
_cell.length_b   1.000
_cell.length_c   1.000
_cell.angle_alpha   90.00
_cell.angle_beta   90.00
_cell.angle_gamma   90.00
#
_symmetry.space_group_name_H-M   'P 1'
#
loop_
_entity.id
_entity.type
_entity.pdbx_description
1 polymer ?
#
loop_
_entity_poly.entity_id
_entity_poly.type
_entity_poly.pdbx_seq_one_letter_code
_entity_poly.pdbx_strand_id
1 'polypeptide(L)'
;LSALCYLNLHRSPWMPLAASMLLLLSGLMDALDGVLARLRGAASPLGGLLDSIADRYSDAVVLASITVAGLCPPIHGLAALAGSLLVSYSRARAEVEGVSMAGVGIAERGERILLLSASTLLTYIKAEALPLGILLLALLTHITVLQRILHAYRALKS
;
A
#
# COMPACT_ATOMS: atom_id res chain seq x y z
N LEU A 1 13.22 0.44 -6.39
CA LEU A 1 13.92 -0.84 -6.64
C LEU A 1 12.96 -2.02 -6.76
N SER A 2 12.07 -2.27 -5.78
CA SER A 2 11.09 -3.38 -5.85
C SER A 2 10.26 -3.40 -7.15
N ALA A 3 9.79 -2.24 -7.62
CA ALA A 3 9.08 -2.12 -8.90
C ALA A 3 9.89 -2.62 -10.12
N LEU A 4 11.21 -2.39 -10.14
CA LEU A 4 12.08 -2.92 -11.20
C LEU A 4 12.17 -4.44 -11.13
N CYS A 5 12.14 -5.02 -9.92
CA CYS A 5 12.07 -6.47 -9.75
C CYS A 5 10.75 -7.02 -10.30
N TYR A 6 9.61 -6.37 -10.06
CA TYR A 6 8.34 -6.79 -10.66
C TYR A 6 8.34 -6.74 -12.19
N LEU A 7 8.91 -5.69 -12.81
CA LEU A 7 9.05 -5.62 -14.27
C LEU A 7 9.91 -6.76 -14.86
N ASN A 8 10.76 -7.36 -14.04
CA ASN A 8 11.68 -8.42 -14.44
C ASN A 8 11.39 -9.75 -13.72
N LEU A 9 10.18 -9.93 -13.17
CA LEU A 9 9.89 -11.01 -12.23
C LEU A 9 10.22 -12.40 -12.80
N HIS A 10 9.92 -12.61 -14.08
CA HIS A 10 10.15 -13.88 -14.78
C HIS A 10 11.59 -14.08 -15.27
N ARG A 11 12.46 -13.06 -15.20
CA ARG A 11 13.84 -13.16 -15.74
C ARG A 11 14.78 -13.99 -14.87
N SER A 12 14.47 -14.13 -13.58
CA SER A 12 15.33 -14.84 -12.63
C SER A 12 14.50 -15.39 -11.48
N PRO A 13 14.79 -16.62 -10.99
CA PRO A 13 14.09 -17.18 -9.84
C PRO A 13 14.30 -16.35 -8.57
N TRP A 14 15.34 -15.51 -8.50
CA TRP A 14 15.62 -14.67 -7.33
C TRP A 14 14.75 -13.40 -7.29
N MET A 15 14.04 -13.07 -8.38
CA MET A 15 13.35 -11.80 -8.51
C MET A 15 12.13 -11.65 -7.59
N PRO A 16 11.27 -12.67 -7.38
CA PRO A 16 10.20 -12.59 -6.39
C PRO A 16 10.71 -12.36 -4.96
N LEU A 17 11.83 -13.01 -4.59
CA LEU A 17 12.46 -12.79 -3.29
C LEU A 17 12.98 -11.35 -3.18
N ALA A 18 13.72 -10.87 -4.17
CA ALA A 18 14.24 -9.51 -4.18
C ALA A 18 13.11 -8.45 -4.12
N ALA A 19 12.05 -8.62 -4.93
CA ALA A 19 10.90 -7.72 -4.95
C ALA A 19 10.25 -7.62 -3.56
N SER A 20 10.02 -8.76 -2.91
CA SER A 20 9.39 -8.86 -1.59
C SER A 20 10.28 -8.27 -0.48
N MET A 21 11.57 -8.62 -0.46
CA MET A 21 12.51 -8.11 0.54
C MET A 21 12.69 -6.60 0.42
N LEU A 22 12.81 -6.06 -0.80
CA LEU A 22 12.91 -4.62 -1.02
C LEU A 22 11.63 -3.88 -0.62
N LEU A 23 10.46 -4.48 -0.84
CA LEU A 23 9.17 -3.90 -0.44
C LEU A 23 9.02 -3.86 1.09
N LEU A 24 9.32 -4.98 1.76
CA LEU A 24 9.32 -5.06 3.23
C LEU A 24 10.34 -4.11 3.85
N LEU A 25 11.55 -4.04 3.28
CA LEU A 25 12.59 -3.13 3.74
C LEU A 25 12.14 -1.66 3.59
N SER A 26 11.48 -1.31 2.48
CA SER A 26 10.94 0.04 2.29
C SER A 26 9.92 0.39 3.39
N GLY A 27 8.98 -0.52 3.70
CA GLY A 27 8.00 -0.29 4.77
C GLY A 27 8.63 -0.23 6.16
N LEU A 28 9.70 -1.00 6.39
CA LEU A 28 10.44 -0.96 7.65
C LEU A 28 11.18 0.37 7.83
N MET A 29 11.88 0.84 6.79
CA MET A 29 12.62 2.11 6.82
C MET A 29 11.68 3.28 7.09
N ASP A 30 10.53 3.31 6.41
CA ASP A 30 9.48 4.30 6.63
C ASP A 30 8.99 4.38 8.08
N ALA A 31 8.67 3.21 8.66
CA ALA A 31 8.25 3.13 10.06
C ALA A 31 9.35 3.62 11.03
N LEU A 32 10.61 3.29 10.76
CA LEU A 32 11.75 3.72 11.56
C LEU A 32 12.01 5.23 11.42
N ASP A 33 11.94 5.78 10.22
CA ASP A 33 12.13 7.21 9.95
C ASP A 33 11.10 8.05 10.71
N GLY A 34 9.83 7.62 10.70
CA GLY A 34 8.77 8.26 11.46
C GLY A 34 9.01 8.22 12.98
N VAL A 35 9.49 7.09 13.52
CA VAL A 35 9.84 6.98 14.94
C VAL A 35 11.05 7.86 15.28
N LEU A 36 12.09 7.83 14.47
CA LEU A 36 13.33 8.57 14.68
C LEU A 36 13.10 10.08 14.64
N ALA A 37 12.27 10.56 13.70
CA ALA A 37 11.88 11.97 13.62
C ALA A 37 11.17 12.45 14.89
N ARG A 38 10.27 11.62 15.47
CA ARG A 38 9.60 11.94 16.74
C ARG A 38 10.57 11.94 17.92
N LEU A 39 11.43 10.92 18.03
CA LEU A 39 12.41 10.82 19.12
C LEU A 39 13.43 11.96 19.12
N ARG A 40 13.82 12.45 17.94
CA ARG A 40 14.76 13.57 17.78
C ARG A 40 14.11 14.96 17.84
N GLY A 41 12.78 15.04 18.01
CA GLY A 41 12.05 16.31 17.92
C GLY A 41 12.13 16.98 16.54
N ALA A 42 12.45 16.22 15.49
CA ALA A 42 12.62 16.69 14.12
C ALA A 42 11.35 16.51 13.26
N ALA A 43 10.27 16.00 13.84
CA ALA A 43 8.98 15.89 13.16
C ALA A 43 8.45 17.28 12.79
N SER A 44 8.12 17.48 11.50
CA SER A 44 7.63 18.75 10.96
C SER A 44 6.42 18.54 10.04
N PRO A 45 5.54 19.54 9.88
CA PRO A 45 4.41 19.47 8.95
C PRO A 45 4.83 19.23 7.50
N LEU A 46 5.90 19.89 7.06
CA LEU A 46 6.46 19.70 5.71
C LEU A 46 6.99 18.28 5.53
N GLY A 47 7.71 17.74 6.52
CA GLY A 47 8.21 16.37 6.49
C GLY A 47 7.08 15.35 6.37
N GLY A 48 6.04 15.47 7.20
CA GLY A 48 4.88 14.56 7.15
C GLY A 48 4.12 14.63 5.83
N LEU A 49 4.05 15.81 5.19
CA LEU A 49 3.46 15.96 3.86
C LEU A 49 4.29 15.25 2.78
N LEU A 50 5.61 15.49 2.76
CA LEU A 50 6.52 14.88 1.77
C LEU A 50 6.56 13.36 1.90
N ASP A 51 6.69 12.86 3.13
CA ASP A 51 6.63 11.45 3.49
C ASP A 51 5.33 10.81 2.98
N SER A 52 4.20 11.45 3.30
CA SER A 52 2.91 11.01 2.83
C SER A 52 2.83 10.96 1.31
N ILE A 53 3.27 11.98 0.57
CA ILE A 53 3.21 11.97 -0.90
C ILE A 53 4.14 10.90 -1.49
N ALA A 54 5.36 10.77 -0.97
CA ALA A 54 6.34 9.79 -1.41
C ALA A 54 5.80 8.36 -1.27
N ASP A 55 5.09 8.07 -0.18
CA ASP A 55 4.43 6.79 0.03
C ASP A 55 3.41 6.45 -1.06
N ARG A 56 2.59 7.42 -1.47
CA ARG A 56 1.57 7.18 -2.50
C ARG A 56 2.22 6.93 -3.86
N TYR A 57 3.30 7.64 -4.18
CA TYR A 57 4.09 7.35 -5.37
C TYR A 57 4.74 5.96 -5.30
N SER A 58 5.28 5.57 -4.14
CA SER A 58 5.87 4.24 -3.95
C SER A 58 4.85 3.13 -4.19
N ASP A 59 3.69 3.21 -3.53
CA ASP A 59 2.58 2.26 -3.69
C ASP A 59 2.10 2.21 -5.16
N ALA A 60 1.90 3.38 -5.79
CA ALA A 60 1.43 3.48 -7.17
C ALA A 60 2.44 2.88 -8.17
N VAL A 61 3.73 3.18 -8.03
CA VAL A 61 4.78 2.66 -8.92
C VAL A 61 4.90 1.15 -8.80
N VAL A 62 4.80 0.60 -7.58
CA VAL A 62 4.80 -0.86 -7.38
C VAL A 62 3.58 -1.51 -8.04
N LEU A 63 2.37 -1.04 -7.76
CA LEU A 63 1.15 -1.64 -8.33
C LEU A 63 1.07 -1.46 -9.86
N ALA A 64 1.51 -0.31 -10.37
CA ALA A 64 1.61 -0.07 -11.81
C ALA A 64 2.63 -1.03 -12.46
N SER A 65 3.79 -1.24 -11.85
CA SER A 65 4.80 -2.16 -12.37
C SER A 65 4.29 -3.60 -12.47
N ILE A 66 3.54 -4.07 -11.47
CA ILE A 66 2.91 -5.40 -11.48
C ILE A 66 1.88 -5.51 -12.61
N THR A 67 1.06 -4.47 -12.77
CA THR A 67 0.02 -4.41 -13.80
C THR A 67 0.63 -4.40 -15.20
N VAL A 68 1.60 -3.53 -15.46
CA VAL A 68 2.29 -3.38 -16.75
C VAL A 68 3.13 -4.62 -17.10
N ALA A 69 3.72 -5.28 -16.10
CA ALA A 69 4.45 -6.53 -16.30
C ALA A 69 3.56 -7.73 -16.65
N GLY A 70 2.22 -7.56 -16.66
CA GLY A 70 1.28 -8.65 -16.93
C GLY A 70 1.20 -9.69 -15.81
N LEU A 71 1.59 -9.33 -14.58
CA LEU A 71 1.58 -10.23 -13.42
C LEU A 71 0.19 -10.39 -12.78
N CYS A 72 -0.78 -9.61 -13.25
CA CYS A 72 -2.18 -9.73 -12.88
C CYS A 72 -3.09 -9.23 -14.01
N PRO A 73 -4.38 -9.61 -14.01
CA PRO A 73 -5.36 -8.97 -14.88
C PRO A 73 -5.37 -7.45 -14.68
N PRO A 74 -5.32 -6.63 -15.76
CA PRO A 74 -5.21 -5.18 -15.64
C PRO A 74 -6.27 -4.54 -14.75
N ILE A 75 -7.50 -5.05 -14.80
CA ILE A 75 -8.61 -4.58 -13.97
C ILE A 75 -8.34 -4.78 -12.46
N HIS A 76 -7.69 -5.88 -12.05
CA HIS A 76 -7.34 -6.12 -10.64
C HIS A 76 -6.25 -5.15 -10.20
N GLY A 77 -5.21 -4.97 -11.01
CA GLY A 77 -4.11 -4.07 -10.71
C GLY A 77 -4.55 -2.61 -10.61
N LEU A 78 -5.37 -2.14 -11.56
CA LEU A 78 -5.94 -0.79 -11.54
C LEU A 78 -6.88 -0.59 -10.35
N ALA A 79 -7.71 -1.59 -10.02
CA ALA A 79 -8.56 -1.53 -8.83
C ALA A 79 -7.73 -1.48 -7.54
N ALA A 80 -6.68 -2.30 -7.40
CA ALA A 80 -5.78 -2.26 -6.24
C ALA A 80 -5.08 -0.90 -6.11
N LEU A 81 -4.66 -0.30 -7.22
CA LEU A 81 -4.04 1.03 -7.26
C LEU A 81 -5.03 2.11 -6.81
N ALA A 82 -6.22 2.15 -7.43
CA ALA A 82 -7.26 3.11 -7.08
C ALA A 82 -7.67 2.98 -5.60
N GLY A 83 -7.91 1.75 -5.14
CA GLY A 83 -8.25 1.45 -3.76
C GLY A 83 -7.16 1.92 -2.79
N SER A 84 -5.89 1.63 -3.06
CA SER A 84 -4.77 2.03 -2.19
C SER A 84 -4.64 3.56 -2.05
N LEU A 85 -4.85 4.30 -3.15
CA LEU A 85 -4.86 5.76 -3.13
C LEU A 85 -6.09 6.30 -2.37
N LEU A 86 -7.27 5.72 -2.59
CA LEU A 86 -8.51 6.12 -1.92
C LEU A 86 -8.50 5.82 -0.42
N VAL A 87 -7.87 4.73 0.03
CA VAL A 87 -7.66 4.46 1.46
C VAL A 87 -6.91 5.64 2.07
N SER A 88 -5.81 6.05 1.47
CA SER A 88 -5.01 7.18 1.96
C SER A 88 -5.75 8.52 1.89
N TYR A 89 -6.47 8.78 0.79
CA TYR A 89 -7.20 10.02 0.58
C TYR A 89 -8.40 10.16 1.54
N SER A 90 -9.19 9.11 1.71
CA SER A 90 -10.35 9.11 2.62
C SER A 90 -9.95 9.44 4.05
N ARG A 91 -8.81 8.93 4.52
CA ARG A 91 -8.23 9.32 5.81
C ARG A 91 -7.88 10.80 5.86
N ALA A 92 -7.04 11.26 4.92
CA ALA A 92 -6.57 12.64 4.91
C ALA A 92 -7.74 13.63 4.82
N ARG A 93 -8.76 13.33 4.00
CA ARG A 93 -9.93 14.20 3.85
C ARG A 93 -10.79 14.25 5.10
N ALA A 94 -11.01 13.12 5.77
CA ALA A 94 -11.82 13.11 6.99
C ALA A 94 -11.11 13.76 8.18
N GLU A 95 -9.78 13.61 8.27
CA GLU A 95 -8.98 14.28 9.31
C GLU A 95 -9.01 15.82 9.16
N VAL A 96 -9.14 16.35 7.93
CA VAL A 96 -9.37 17.79 7.69
C VAL A 96 -10.71 18.27 8.27
N GLU A 97 -11.73 17.43 8.29
CA GLU A 97 -13.04 17.74 8.91
C GLU A 97 -13.05 17.46 10.42
N GLY A 98 -11.89 17.21 11.04
CA GLY A 98 -11.77 16.94 12.47
C GLY A 98 -12.14 15.51 12.90
N VAL A 99 -12.40 14.60 11.95
CA VAL A 99 -12.71 13.20 12.26
C VAL A 99 -11.42 12.37 12.35
N SER A 100 -11.12 11.86 13.54
CA SER A 100 -9.99 10.93 13.73
C SER A 100 -10.22 9.63 12.97
N MET A 101 -9.21 9.23 12.20
CA MET A 101 -9.20 8.01 11.37
C MET A 101 -8.18 6.97 11.85
N ALA A 102 -7.61 7.17 13.03
CA ALA A 102 -6.68 6.22 13.63
C ALA A 102 -7.38 4.86 13.89
N GLY A 103 -6.82 3.77 13.35
CA GLY A 103 -7.35 2.42 13.52
C GLY A 103 -8.63 2.12 12.74
N VAL A 104 -9.09 3.03 11.87
CA VAL A 104 -10.27 2.81 11.03
C VAL A 104 -9.83 2.21 9.69
N GLY A 105 -10.13 0.94 9.49
CA GLY A 105 -9.81 0.22 8.25
C GLY A 105 -9.04 -1.07 8.50
N ILE A 106 -9.21 -2.05 7.61
CA ILE A 106 -8.51 -3.35 7.69
C ILE A 106 -7.29 -3.46 6.77
N ALA A 107 -7.14 -2.54 5.82
CA ALA A 107 -6.05 -2.54 4.83
C ALA A 107 -5.23 -1.26 4.91
N GLU A 108 -4.63 -0.99 6.07
CA GLU A 108 -3.64 0.07 6.18
C GLU A 108 -2.35 -0.31 5.45
N ARG A 109 -1.38 0.61 5.43
CA ARG A 109 -0.22 0.47 4.54
C ARG A 109 0.63 -0.76 4.88
N GLY A 110 0.81 -1.05 6.17
CA GLY A 110 1.56 -2.22 6.63
C GLY A 110 0.94 -3.52 6.13
N GLU A 111 -0.39 -3.68 6.26
CA GLU A 111 -1.12 -4.87 5.82
C GLU A 111 -1.03 -5.04 4.31
N ARG A 112 -1.12 -3.96 3.54
CA ARG A 112 -0.97 -4.01 2.08
C ARG A 112 0.43 -4.48 1.66
N ILE A 113 1.47 -3.95 2.30
CA ILE A 113 2.86 -4.36 2.05
C ILE A 113 3.07 -5.83 2.40
N LEU A 114 2.57 -6.27 3.56
CA LEU A 114 2.68 -7.66 4.00
C LEU A 114 1.95 -8.62 3.05
N LEU A 115 0.72 -8.29 2.65
CA LEU A 115 -0.07 -9.09 1.73
C LEU A 115 0.60 -9.19 0.36
N LEU A 116 1.11 -8.07 -0.16
CA LEU A 116 1.77 -8.05 -1.46
C LEU A 116 3.08 -8.84 -1.45
N SER A 117 3.89 -8.69 -0.40
CA SER A 117 5.11 -9.48 -0.23
C SER A 117 4.82 -10.97 -0.04
N ALA A 118 3.81 -11.34 0.76
CA ALA A 118 3.43 -12.74 0.97
C ALA A 118 2.92 -13.39 -0.33
N SER A 119 2.02 -12.73 -1.05
CA SER A 119 1.51 -13.24 -2.33
C SER A 119 2.61 -13.35 -3.39
N THR A 120 3.57 -12.43 -3.40
CA THR A 120 4.75 -12.50 -4.27
C THR A 120 5.65 -13.69 -3.92
N LEU A 121 5.95 -13.95 -2.64
CA LEU A 121 6.74 -15.12 -2.23
C LEU A 121 6.01 -16.44 -2.51
N LEU A 122 4.69 -16.47 -2.38
CA LEU A 122 3.90 -17.66 -2.69
C LEU A 122 3.93 -18.05 -4.17
N THR A 123 4.42 -17.19 -5.06
CA THR A 123 4.65 -17.53 -6.48
C THR A 123 5.66 -18.67 -6.67
N TYR A 124 6.56 -18.90 -5.71
CA TYR A 124 7.44 -20.07 -5.72
C TYR A 124 6.68 -21.41 -5.62
N ILE A 125 5.48 -21.39 -5.04
CA ILE A 125 4.62 -22.57 -4.85
C ILE A 125 3.53 -22.61 -5.91
N LYS A 126 2.86 -21.48 -6.16
CA LYS A 126 1.75 -21.35 -7.12
C LYS A 126 1.86 -20.04 -7.89
N ALA A 127 1.98 -20.11 -9.20
CA ALA A 127 2.11 -18.93 -10.06
C ALA A 127 0.93 -17.95 -9.91
N GLU A 128 -0.28 -18.46 -9.61
CA GLU A 128 -1.48 -17.66 -9.42
C GLU A 128 -1.54 -16.90 -8.09
N ALA A 129 -0.57 -17.11 -7.18
CA ALA A 129 -0.60 -16.49 -5.86
C ALA A 129 -0.55 -14.95 -5.91
N LEU A 130 0.30 -14.38 -6.76
CA LEU A 130 0.40 -12.92 -6.94
C LEU A 130 -0.88 -12.31 -7.55
N PRO A 131 -1.43 -12.78 -8.69
CA PRO A 131 -2.66 -12.21 -9.23
C PRO A 131 -3.86 -12.35 -8.28
N LEU A 132 -3.96 -13.44 -7.51
CA LEU A 132 -4.96 -13.59 -6.44
C LEU A 132 -4.70 -12.61 -5.29
N GLY A 133 -3.45 -12.39 -4.92
CA GLY A 133 -3.05 -11.38 -3.94
C GLY A 133 -3.45 -9.97 -4.36
N ILE A 134 -3.25 -9.61 -5.62
CA ILE A 134 -3.67 -8.30 -6.15
C ILE A 134 -5.20 -8.16 -6.14
N LEU A 135 -5.94 -9.21 -6.51
CA LEU A 135 -7.41 -9.20 -6.40
C LEU A 135 -7.86 -9.01 -4.95
N LEU A 136 -7.27 -9.77 -4.01
CA LEU A 136 -7.58 -9.63 -2.59
C LEU A 136 -7.26 -8.22 -2.07
N LEU A 137 -6.11 -7.66 -2.46
CA LEU A 137 -5.72 -6.29 -2.14
C LEU A 137 -6.74 -5.27 -2.66
N ALA A 138 -7.19 -5.43 -3.90
CA ALA A 138 -8.21 -4.56 -4.49
C ALA A 138 -9.52 -4.59 -3.68
N LEU A 139 -9.97 -5.77 -3.26
CA LEU A 139 -11.18 -5.91 -2.44
C LEU A 139 -11.00 -5.29 -1.05
N LEU A 140 -9.90 -5.62 -0.35
CA LEU A 140 -9.66 -5.14 1.02
C LEU A 140 -9.49 -3.63 1.09
N THR A 141 -8.86 -3.03 0.09
CA THR A 141 -8.71 -1.57 0.02
C THR A 141 -10.05 -0.86 -0.19
N HIS A 142 -10.91 -1.36 -1.08
CA HIS A 142 -12.25 -0.78 -1.26
C HIS A 142 -13.16 -0.99 -0.05
N ILE A 143 -13.09 -2.16 0.60
CA ILE A 143 -13.77 -2.40 1.89
C ILE A 143 -13.31 -1.37 2.93
N THR A 144 -12.00 -1.11 3.01
CA THR A 144 -11.44 -0.11 3.93
C THR A 144 -11.93 1.31 3.61
N VAL A 145 -12.00 1.68 2.33
CA VAL A 145 -12.58 2.98 1.92
C VAL A 145 -14.03 3.11 2.39
N LEU A 146 -14.84 2.07 2.20
CA LEU A 146 -16.23 2.07 2.68
C LEU A 146 -16.30 2.18 4.21
N GLN A 147 -15.46 1.46 4.94
CA GLN A 147 -15.37 1.57 6.41
C GLN A 147 -15.07 3.01 6.84
N ARG A 148 -14.10 3.66 6.20
CA ARG A 148 -13.72 5.06 6.49
C ARG A 148 -14.82 6.06 6.16
N ILE A 149 -15.48 5.89 5.01
CA ILE A 149 -16.61 6.75 4.62
C ILE A 149 -17.76 6.62 5.62
N LEU A 150 -18.13 5.39 6.00
CA LEU A 150 -19.22 5.16 6.96
C LEU A 150 -18.89 5.72 8.35
N HIS A 151 -17.63 5.59 8.79
CA HIS A 151 -17.16 6.19 10.04
C HIS A 151 -17.24 7.72 10.00
N ALA A 152 -16.71 8.34 8.95
CA ALA A 152 -16.79 9.79 8.75
C ALA A 152 -18.23 10.31 8.71
N TYR A 153 -19.10 9.62 7.95
CA TYR A 153 -20.50 10.00 7.83
C TYR A 153 -21.22 10.01 9.18
N ARG A 154 -20.97 9.00 10.03
CA ARG A 154 -21.58 8.93 11.37
C ARG A 154 -21.07 10.04 12.28
N ALA A 155 -19.78 10.38 12.19
CA ALA A 155 -19.16 11.41 13.02
C ALA A 155 -19.54 12.85 12.63
N LEU A 156 -19.82 13.11 11.35
CA LEU A 156 -20.16 14.46 10.85
C LEU A 156 -21.67 14.76 10.86
N LYS A 157 -22.50 13.73 10.95
CA LYS A 157 -23.97 13.90 10.99
C LYS A 157 -24.48 14.21 12.40
N SER A 158 -23.69 13.96 13.45
CA SER A 158 -23.97 14.35 14.83
C SER A 158 -23.69 15.82 15.06
#